data_AF-A0A1V9ZQ41-F1
#
_entry.id   AF-A0A1V9ZQ41-F1
#
_cell.length_a   1.000
_cell.length_b   1.000
_cell.length_c   1.000
_cell.angle_alpha   90.00
_cell.angle_beta   90.00
_cell.angle_gamma   90.00
#
_symmetry.space_group_name_H-M   'P 1'
#
loop_
_entity.id
_entity.type
_entity.pdbx_description
1 polymer ?
#
loop_
_entity_poly.entity_id
_entity_poly.type
_entity_poly.pdbx_seq_one_letter_code
_entity_poly.pdbx_strand_id
1 'polypeptide(L)'
;MSWTHSTLAMALMELSRDRRYDENEQKNGPERHACMALIRLNLLRRRDKLTMERKERNQSLSQFPDSTTSLLQLPTITQCKTEISMQVILSSMERKRSYTTVYPSEIDIIANESDIANGLVCRYSTGKCQHRRAQKNDGTYLNLCHMHRIRANANQRKLDRKKSKKHNQRQQLNANGMESRKPGKVRNILQSILQTKKPHST
;
A
#
# COMPACT_ATOMS: atom_id res chain seq x y z
N MET A 1 -48.67 -16.01 -25.64
CA MET A 1 -47.46 -16.05 -24.77
C MET A 1 -46.55 -14.90 -25.17
N SER A 2 -46.67 -13.74 -24.51
CA SER A 2 -45.96 -12.50 -24.87
C SER A 2 -44.70 -12.31 -24.02
N TRP A 3 -43.61 -12.89 -24.48
CA TRP A 3 -42.26 -12.38 -24.22
C TRP A 3 -41.64 -12.27 -25.62
N THR A 4 -40.84 -11.27 -25.98
CA THR A 4 -39.39 -11.56 -26.13
C THR A 4 -38.52 -10.39 -26.59
N HIS A 5 -38.99 -9.14 -26.73
CA HIS A 5 -38.07 -8.08 -27.18
C HIS A 5 -36.96 -7.75 -26.14
N SER A 6 -37.33 -7.69 -24.85
CA SER A 6 -36.39 -7.36 -23.77
C SER A 6 -35.39 -8.49 -23.49
N THR A 7 -35.84 -9.75 -23.51
CA THR A 7 -34.98 -10.91 -23.28
C THR A 7 -34.02 -11.17 -24.44
N LEU A 8 -34.48 -10.98 -25.68
CA LEU A 8 -33.63 -11.09 -26.87
C LEU A 8 -32.57 -9.98 -26.89
N ALA A 9 -32.94 -8.75 -26.51
CA ALA A 9 -32.01 -7.62 -26.41
C ALA A 9 -30.94 -7.84 -25.33
N MET A 10 -31.30 -8.37 -24.15
CA MET A 10 -30.34 -8.72 -23.10
C MET A 10 -29.36 -9.82 -23.56
N ALA A 11 -29.86 -10.86 -24.24
CA ALA A 11 -29.00 -11.94 -24.75
C ALA A 11 -28.02 -11.47 -25.83
N LEU A 12 -28.44 -10.60 -26.76
CA LEU A 12 -27.56 -10.04 -27.79
C LEU A 12 -26.49 -9.09 -27.21
N MET A 13 -26.84 -8.33 -26.16
CA MET A 13 -25.89 -7.47 -25.45
C MET A 13 -24.87 -8.28 -24.64
N GLU A 14 -25.25 -9.40 -24.05
CA GLU A 14 -24.30 -10.32 -23.38
C GLU A 14 -23.33 -10.95 -24.38
N LEU A 15 -23.83 -11.51 -25.50
CA LEU A 15 -22.97 -12.08 -26.56
C LEU A 15 -22.01 -11.04 -27.18
N SER A 16 -22.42 -9.77 -27.23
CA SER A 16 -21.58 -8.67 -27.70
C SER A 16 -20.53 -8.23 -26.67
N ARG A 17 -20.75 -8.46 -25.37
CA ARG A 17 -19.77 -8.20 -24.31
C ARG A 17 -18.74 -9.30 -24.22
N ASP A 18 -19.15 -10.56 -24.33
CA ASP A 18 -18.24 -11.71 -24.31
C ASP A 18 -17.24 -11.65 -25.47
N ARG A 19 -17.69 -11.34 -26.69
CA ARG A 19 -16.77 -11.14 -27.84
C ARG A 19 -15.76 -10.01 -27.63
N ARG A 20 -16.17 -8.89 -27.01
CA ARG A 20 -15.24 -7.77 -26.72
C ARG A 20 -14.24 -8.10 -25.62
N TYR A 21 -14.58 -8.99 -24.69
CA TYR A 21 -13.68 -9.39 -23.60
C TYR A 21 -12.57 -10.29 -24.13
N ASP A 22 -12.93 -11.30 -24.94
CA ASP A 22 -12.00 -12.25 -25.56
C ASP A 22 -10.99 -11.51 -26.47
N GLU A 23 -11.46 -10.61 -27.33
CA GLU A 23 -10.58 -9.82 -28.20
C GLU A 23 -9.61 -8.90 -27.45
N ASN A 24 -10.02 -8.38 -26.29
CA ASN A 24 -9.19 -7.48 -25.48
C ASN A 24 -8.16 -8.26 -24.65
N GLU A 25 -8.51 -9.46 -24.21
CA GLU A 25 -7.62 -10.39 -23.50
C GLU A 25 -6.59 -11.00 -24.46
N GLN A 26 -6.98 -11.37 -25.68
CA GLN A 26 -6.04 -11.79 -26.73
C GLN A 26 -5.04 -10.69 -27.10
N LYS A 27 -5.48 -9.43 -27.18
CA LYS A 27 -4.62 -8.30 -27.59
C LYS A 27 -3.68 -7.84 -26.49
N ASN A 28 -4.15 -7.72 -25.24
CA ASN A 28 -3.38 -7.11 -24.14
C ASN A 28 -2.85 -8.12 -23.11
N GLY A 29 -3.27 -9.39 -23.17
CA GLY A 29 -2.76 -10.48 -22.34
C GLY A 29 -1.24 -10.66 -22.39
N PRO A 30 -0.60 -10.74 -23.58
CA PRO A 30 0.85 -10.92 -23.66
C PRO A 30 1.64 -9.74 -23.09
N GLU A 31 1.18 -8.50 -23.29
CA GLU A 31 1.81 -7.31 -22.72
C GLU A 31 1.71 -7.28 -21.19
N ARG A 32 0.55 -7.66 -20.63
CA ARG A 32 0.37 -7.79 -19.18
C ARG A 32 1.27 -8.87 -18.59
N HIS A 33 1.40 -10.01 -19.27
CA HIS A 33 2.30 -11.08 -18.87
C HIS A 33 3.76 -10.64 -18.90
N ALA A 34 4.17 -9.96 -19.97
CA ALA A 34 5.51 -9.38 -20.10
C ALA A 34 5.80 -8.35 -18.98
N CYS A 35 4.84 -7.47 -18.69
CA CYS A 35 4.95 -6.51 -17.58
C CYS A 35 5.12 -7.21 -16.22
N MET A 36 4.32 -8.24 -15.95
CA MET A 36 4.46 -9.04 -14.72
C MET A 36 5.80 -9.78 -14.64
N ALA A 37 6.32 -10.28 -15.76
CA ALA A 37 7.64 -10.90 -15.82
C ALA A 37 8.76 -9.90 -15.52
N LEU A 38 8.67 -8.67 -16.05
CA LEU A 38 9.60 -7.59 -15.73
C LEU A 38 9.58 -7.20 -14.25
N ILE A 39 8.39 -7.12 -13.65
CA ILE A 39 8.25 -6.86 -12.20
C ILE A 39 8.97 -7.95 -11.40
N ARG A 40 8.79 -9.23 -11.75
CA ARG A 40 9.47 -10.36 -11.09
C ARG A 40 10.99 -10.23 -11.20
N LEU A 41 11.52 -9.93 -12.39
CA LEU A 41 12.97 -9.75 -12.61
C LEU A 41 13.54 -8.60 -11.78
N ASN A 42 12.83 -7.47 -11.69
CA ASN A 42 13.26 -6.34 -10.87
C ASN A 42 13.29 -6.68 -9.37
N LEU A 43 12.31 -7.45 -8.89
CA LEU A 43 12.27 -7.92 -7.50
C LEU A 43 13.42 -8.89 -7.18
N LEU A 44 13.73 -9.82 -8.09
CA LEU A 44 14.88 -10.72 -7.98
C LEU A 44 16.19 -9.93 -7.90
N ARG A 45 16.42 -9.01 -8.84
CA ARG A 45 17.62 -8.15 -8.85
C ARG A 45 17.77 -7.35 -7.56
N ARG A 46 16.66 -6.83 -7.02
CA ARG A 46 16.66 -6.08 -5.76
C ARG A 46 16.98 -6.98 -4.56
N ARG A 47 16.48 -8.22 -4.55
CA ARG A 47 16.80 -9.21 -3.52
C ARG A 47 18.29 -9.55 -3.53
N ASP A 48 18.87 -9.78 -4.71
CA ASP A 48 20.28 -10.10 -4.85
C ASP A 48 21.16 -8.92 -4.40
N LYS A 49 20.79 -7.70 -4.80
CA LYS A 49 21.46 -6.47 -4.35
C LYS A 49 21.46 -6.34 -2.83
N LEU A 50 20.30 -6.51 -2.18
CA LEU A 50 20.18 -6.45 -0.72
C LEU A 50 20.99 -7.56 -0.02
N THR A 51 21.11 -8.72 -0.66
CA THR A 51 21.90 -9.84 -0.14
C THR A 51 23.40 -9.53 -0.21
N MET A 52 23.85 -8.91 -1.30
CA MET A 52 25.23 -8.45 -1.45
C MET A 52 25.58 -7.34 -0.46
N GLU A 53 24.74 -6.30 -0.33
CA GLU A 53 24.94 -5.22 0.65
C GLU A 53 24.97 -5.74 2.10
N ARG A 54 24.25 -6.84 2.40
CA ARG A 54 24.32 -7.50 3.71
C ARG A 54 25.64 -8.23 3.90
N LYS A 55 26.13 -8.93 2.88
CA LYS A 55 27.43 -9.62 2.92
C LYS A 55 28.58 -8.62 3.04
N GLU A 56 28.56 -7.53 2.28
CA GLU A 56 29.55 -6.45 2.36
C GLU A 56 29.58 -5.84 3.76
N ARG A 57 28.42 -5.50 4.34
CA ARG A 57 28.35 -5.01 5.73
C ARG A 57 28.93 -6.01 6.73
N ASN A 58 28.60 -7.30 6.60
CA ASN A 58 29.16 -8.34 7.47
C ASN A 58 30.68 -8.49 7.29
N GLN A 59 31.18 -8.34 6.06
CA GLN A 59 32.61 -8.39 5.76
C GLN A 59 33.35 -7.17 6.34
N SER A 60 32.78 -5.97 6.22
CA SER A 60 33.32 -4.77 6.85
C SER A 60 33.34 -4.88 8.38
N LEU A 61 32.32 -5.50 8.99
CA LEU A 61 32.32 -5.78 10.43
C LEU A 61 33.44 -6.75 10.83
N SER A 62 33.77 -7.74 9.99
CA SER A 62 34.90 -8.65 10.24
C SER A 62 36.29 -8.04 10.02
N GLN A 63 36.39 -6.88 9.35
CA GLN A 63 37.66 -6.17 9.12
C GLN A 63 38.09 -5.30 10.30
N PHE A 64 37.24 -5.14 11.32
CA PHE A 64 37.63 -4.60 12.61
C PHE A 64 37.91 -5.76 13.56
N PRO A 65 39.17 -6.24 13.69
CA PRO A 65 39.53 -7.05 14.83
C PRO A 65 39.34 -6.18 16.08
N ASP A 66 38.63 -6.70 17.07
CA ASP A 66 38.51 -6.07 18.39
C ASP A 66 39.91 -5.67 18.87
N SER A 67 40.20 -4.37 18.81
CA SER A 67 41.47 -3.80 19.24
C SER A 67 41.45 -3.66 20.76
N THR A 68 41.35 -4.80 21.45
CA THR A 68 41.52 -4.91 22.90
C THR A 68 42.58 -5.96 23.19
N THR A 69 43.75 -5.80 22.59
CA THR A 69 44.95 -6.55 23.01
C THR A 69 46.19 -5.69 22.79
N SER A 70 46.55 -4.91 23.81
CA SER A 70 47.93 -4.56 24.23
C SER A 70 47.99 -3.17 24.86
N LEU A 71 47.73 -3.08 26.16
CA LEU A 71 48.63 -2.44 27.14
C LEU A 71 48.28 -2.97 28.55
N LEU A 72 49.31 -3.49 29.23
CA LEU A 72 49.36 -4.03 30.59
C LEU A 72 48.83 -2.98 31.59
N GLN A 73 48.05 -3.27 32.65
CA GLN A 73 48.48 -3.96 33.89
C GLN A 73 47.27 -4.31 34.83
N LEU A 74 47.14 -5.60 35.18
CA LEU A 74 46.49 -6.24 36.37
C LEU A 74 44.96 -6.19 36.66
N PRO A 75 44.39 -7.17 37.41
CA PRO A 75 44.56 -8.63 37.36
C PRO A 75 43.28 -9.37 36.96
N THR A 76 43.48 -10.52 36.34
CA THR A 76 42.50 -11.53 35.95
C THR A 76 41.71 -12.11 37.13
N ILE A 77 40.38 -12.13 37.02
CA ILE A 77 39.58 -13.31 37.40
C ILE A 77 38.61 -13.63 36.25
N THR A 78 38.96 -14.74 35.61
CA THR A 78 38.18 -15.66 34.79
C THR A 78 36.67 -15.71 35.04
N GLN A 79 35.94 -15.81 33.93
CA GLN A 79 34.57 -16.31 33.77
C GLN A 79 33.43 -15.46 34.36
N CYS A 80 32.73 -14.75 33.48
CA CYS A 80 31.29 -14.60 33.61
C CYS A 80 30.69 -14.17 32.26
N LYS A 81 29.74 -14.97 31.77
CA LYS A 81 28.59 -14.46 31.00
C LYS A 81 28.06 -13.26 31.79
N THR A 82 28.42 -12.05 31.41
CA THR A 82 27.78 -10.86 31.95
C THR A 82 26.79 -10.41 30.90
N GLU A 83 25.53 -10.72 31.16
CA GLU A 83 24.46 -9.92 30.60
C GLU A 83 24.81 -8.47 30.89
N ILE A 84 25.09 -7.71 29.83
CA ILE A 84 25.31 -6.27 29.95
C ILE A 84 24.05 -5.74 30.62
N SER A 85 24.18 -5.33 31.88
CA SER A 85 23.05 -4.86 32.67
C SER A 85 22.36 -3.76 31.88
N MET A 86 21.06 -3.94 31.65
CA MET A 86 20.22 -3.02 30.90
C MET A 86 20.36 -1.57 31.43
N GLN A 87 20.71 -1.43 32.72
CA GLN A 87 21.01 -0.18 33.40
C GLN A 87 22.22 0.57 32.82
N VAL A 88 23.28 -0.13 32.41
CA VAL A 88 24.50 0.48 31.84
C VAL A 88 24.21 1.02 30.43
N ILE A 89 23.37 0.32 29.66
CA ILE A 89 22.89 0.78 28.36
C ILE A 89 22.01 2.02 28.54
N LEU A 90 21.06 2.00 29.49
CA LEU A 90 20.19 3.14 29.82
C LEU A 90 21.00 4.37 30.28
N SER A 91 21.99 4.17 31.16
CA SER A 91 22.86 5.25 31.67
C SER A 91 23.75 5.89 30.61
N SER A 92 24.09 5.14 29.55
CA SER A 92 24.86 5.65 28.41
C SER A 92 23.97 6.42 27.41
N MET A 93 22.70 6.01 27.28
CA MET A 93 21.69 6.75 26.52
C MET A 93 21.32 8.09 27.17
N GLU A 94 21.46 8.22 28.50
CA GLU A 94 21.13 9.44 29.25
C GLU A 94 22.17 10.56 29.09
N ARG A 95 23.47 10.24 28.92
CA ARG A 95 24.53 11.27 28.78
C ARG A 95 24.77 11.79 27.36
N LYS A 96 24.17 11.15 26.35
CA LYS A 96 24.20 11.61 24.94
C LYS A 96 22.81 11.74 24.32
N ARG A 97 21.76 11.84 25.13
CA ARG A 97 20.50 12.45 24.72
C ARG A 97 20.54 13.93 25.11
N SER A 98 21.29 14.73 24.35
CA SER A 98 20.69 16.00 23.96
C SER A 98 19.50 15.61 23.08
N TYR A 99 18.38 15.35 23.73
CA TYR A 99 17.10 15.11 23.09
C TYR A 99 16.80 16.40 22.32
N THR A 100 17.28 16.47 21.08
CA THR A 100 16.68 17.36 20.11
C THR A 100 15.26 16.84 20.01
N THR A 101 14.35 17.55 20.67
CA THR A 101 12.97 17.19 20.90
C THR A 101 12.32 16.90 19.55
N VAL A 102 12.27 15.63 19.14
CA VAL A 102 11.61 15.21 17.87
C VAL A 102 10.09 15.43 17.97
N TYR A 103 9.59 15.58 19.20
CA TYR A 103 8.23 16.00 19.49
C TYR A 103 8.22 17.47 19.90
N PRO A 104 7.37 18.31 19.29
CA PRO A 104 7.22 19.70 19.70
C PRO A 104 6.83 19.75 21.19
N SER A 105 7.51 20.59 21.96
CA SER A 105 7.11 20.89 23.34
C SER A 105 5.74 21.57 23.33
N GLU A 106 4.92 21.42 24.37
CA GLU A 106 3.56 22.00 24.44
C GLU A 106 3.53 23.52 24.16
N ILE A 107 4.63 24.21 24.46
CA ILE A 107 4.85 25.65 24.24
C ILE A 107 4.99 25.99 22.74
N ASP A 108 5.49 25.05 21.91
CA ASP A 108 5.69 25.22 20.46
C ASP A 108 4.44 24.84 19.64
N ILE A 109 3.39 24.34 20.31
CA ILE A 109 2.19 23.82 19.67
C ILE A 109 1.18 24.96 19.43
N ILE A 110 1.09 25.93 20.34
CA ILE A 110 0.17 27.08 20.28
C ILE A 110 0.89 28.26 19.61
N ALA A 111 0.21 28.93 18.67
CA ALA A 111 0.75 30.12 18.02
C ALA A 111 0.68 31.34 18.95
N ASN A 112 1.76 32.10 19.02
CA ASN A 112 1.80 33.37 19.75
C ASN A 112 1.17 34.51 18.92
N GLU A 113 0.91 35.66 19.55
CA GLU A 113 0.33 36.84 18.87
C GLU A 113 1.16 37.27 17.63
N SER A 114 2.48 37.14 17.71
CA SER A 114 3.40 37.38 16.59
C SER A 114 3.23 36.34 15.46
N ASP A 115 3.04 35.07 15.79
CA ASP A 115 2.76 34.02 14.79
C ASP A 115 1.39 34.24 14.13
N ILE A 116 0.40 34.75 14.87
CA ILE A 116 -0.90 35.14 14.34
C ILE A 116 -0.73 36.28 13.32
N ALA A 117 -0.02 37.34 13.68
CA ALA A 117 0.28 38.46 12.79
C ALA A 117 1.07 38.03 11.54
N ASN A 118 2.02 37.10 11.70
CA ASN A 118 2.81 36.53 10.60
C ASN A 118 2.05 35.44 9.82
N GLY A 119 0.80 35.16 10.19
CA GLY A 119 -0.03 34.14 9.56
C GLY A 119 0.46 32.70 9.76
N LEU A 120 1.38 32.43 10.68
CA LEU A 120 1.95 31.10 10.94
C LEU A 120 1.01 30.15 11.70
N VAL A 121 -0.27 30.49 11.76
CA VAL A 121 -1.35 29.70 12.36
C VAL A 121 -1.92 28.69 11.36
N CYS A 122 -2.37 27.55 11.87
CA CYS A 122 -3.03 26.50 11.11
C CYS A 122 -4.25 27.00 10.34
N ARG A 123 -4.33 26.68 9.05
CA ARG A 123 -5.43 27.10 8.15
C ARG A 123 -6.57 26.07 8.06
N TYR A 124 -6.82 25.33 9.15
CA TYR A 124 -7.91 24.35 9.14
C TYR A 124 -9.26 25.08 9.14
N SER A 125 -10.17 24.68 8.25
CA SER A 125 -11.41 25.42 7.99
C SER A 125 -12.50 25.21 9.05
N THR A 126 -12.54 24.03 9.67
CA THR A 126 -13.57 23.70 10.66
C THR A 126 -13.12 24.12 12.06
N GLY A 127 -13.51 25.33 12.45
CA GLY A 127 -13.11 25.96 13.71
C GLY A 127 -11.75 26.66 13.60
N LYS A 128 -11.56 27.73 14.37
CA LYS A 128 -10.31 28.50 14.38
C LYS A 128 -9.26 27.73 15.18
N CYS A 129 -8.34 27.06 14.47
CA CYS A 129 -7.24 26.34 15.11
C CYS A 129 -6.15 27.33 15.54
N GLN A 130 -5.82 27.38 16.82
CA GLN A 130 -4.77 28.27 17.37
C GLN A 130 -3.36 27.67 17.27
N HIS A 131 -3.22 26.46 16.73
CA HIS A 131 -1.94 25.80 16.67
C HIS A 131 -1.07 26.35 15.53
N ARG A 132 0.24 26.36 15.74
CA ARG A 132 1.21 26.75 14.73
C ARG A 132 1.22 25.80 13.54
N ARG A 133 1.51 26.32 12.35
CA ARG A 133 1.72 25.52 11.14
C ARG A 133 2.89 24.57 11.34
N ALA A 134 2.73 23.31 10.92
CA ALA A 134 3.82 22.36 10.98
C ALA A 134 4.93 22.75 9.99
N GLN A 135 6.18 22.53 10.36
CA GLN A 135 7.33 22.79 9.50
C GLN A 135 7.81 21.49 8.84
N LYS A 136 8.33 21.59 7.62
CA LYS A 136 9.08 20.51 6.95
C LYS A 136 10.55 20.56 7.39
N ASN A 137 11.30 19.49 7.16
CA ASN A 137 12.75 19.44 7.41
C ASN A 137 13.52 20.59 6.72
N ASP A 138 13.02 21.02 5.56
CA ASP A 138 13.59 22.11 4.76
C ASP A 138 13.27 23.50 5.35
N GLY A 139 12.58 23.57 6.49
CA GLY A 139 12.18 24.81 7.14
C GLY A 139 10.89 25.44 6.61
N THR A 140 10.31 24.93 5.51
CA THR A 140 9.07 25.45 4.93
C THR A 140 7.84 25.12 5.80
N TYR A 141 6.95 26.09 6.00
CA TYR A 141 5.68 25.90 6.70
C TYR A 141 4.62 25.24 5.82
N LEU A 142 3.93 24.26 6.39
CA LEU A 142 2.78 23.58 5.80
C LEU A 142 1.49 24.32 6.12
N ASN A 143 0.40 24.02 5.43
CA ASN A 143 -0.89 24.71 5.67
C ASN A 143 -1.57 24.32 7.00
N LEU A 144 -1.27 23.14 7.54
CA LEU A 144 -1.91 22.57 8.71
C LEU A 144 -0.90 22.36 9.84
N CYS A 145 -1.36 22.46 11.08
CA CYS A 145 -0.59 22.04 12.26
C CYS A 145 -0.36 20.52 12.26
N HIS A 146 0.53 20.06 13.12
CA HIS A 146 0.88 18.65 13.22
C HIS A 146 -0.34 17.77 13.52
N MET A 147 -1.17 18.20 14.47
CA MET A 147 -2.39 17.49 14.87
C MET A 147 -3.38 17.33 13.70
N HIS A 148 -3.61 18.38 12.91
CA HIS A 148 -4.52 18.31 11.76
C HIS A 148 -3.96 17.45 10.62
N ARG A 149 -2.64 17.40 10.42
CA ARG A 149 -2.01 16.48 9.46
C ARG A 149 -2.24 15.02 9.82
N ILE A 150 -2.11 14.66 11.10
CA ILE A 150 -2.35 13.29 11.57
C ILE A 150 -3.80 12.88 11.29
N ARG A 151 -4.77 13.76 11.63
CA ARG A 151 -6.20 13.51 11.36
C ARG A 151 -6.49 13.38 9.86
N ALA A 152 -5.93 14.26 9.03
CA ALA A 152 -6.08 14.21 7.58
C ALA A 152 -5.52 12.89 7.01
N ASN A 153 -4.35 12.45 7.46
CA ASN A 153 -3.76 11.17 7.05
C ASN A 153 -4.62 9.98 7.48
N ALA A 154 -5.17 10.00 8.70
CA ALA A 154 -6.08 8.96 9.17
C ALA A 154 -7.35 8.89 8.32
N ASN A 155 -7.92 10.05 7.98
CA ASN A 155 -9.08 10.14 7.08
C ASN A 155 -8.75 9.62 5.68
N GLN A 156 -7.60 9.98 5.12
CA GLN A 156 -7.15 9.48 3.83
C GLN A 156 -7.03 7.95 3.83
N ARG A 157 -6.36 7.37 4.84
CA ARG A 157 -6.24 5.91 4.99
C ARG A 157 -7.60 5.23 5.12
N LYS A 158 -8.57 5.84 5.80
CA LYS A 158 -9.94 5.31 5.92
C LYS A 158 -10.66 5.32 4.57
N LEU A 159 -10.54 6.41 3.81
CA LEU A 159 -11.12 6.52 2.47
C LEU A 159 -10.49 5.51 1.51
N ASP A 160 -9.17 5.36 1.53
CA ASP A 160 -8.45 4.40 0.68
C ASP A 160 -8.86 2.96 0.97
N ARG A 161 -9.00 2.58 2.25
CA ARG A 161 -9.54 1.27 2.64
C ARG A 161 -10.95 1.05 2.11
N LYS A 162 -11.82 2.06 2.17
CA LYS A 162 -13.19 1.97 1.63
C LYS A 162 -13.17 1.82 0.11
N LYS A 163 -12.31 2.56 -0.58
CA LYS A 163 -12.14 2.50 -2.05
C LYS A 163 -11.62 1.13 -2.48
N SER A 164 -10.60 0.61 -1.80
CA SER A 164 -10.03 -0.71 -2.03
C SER A 164 -11.06 -1.84 -1.84
N LYS A 165 -11.84 -1.81 -0.75
CA LYS A 165 -12.93 -2.77 -0.53
C LYS A 165 -13.98 -2.75 -1.64
N LYS A 166 -14.41 -1.56 -2.08
CA LYS A 166 -15.37 -1.42 -3.20
C LYS A 166 -14.80 -1.96 -4.51
N HIS A 167 -13.51 -1.70 -4.78
CA HIS A 167 -12.84 -2.23 -5.96
C HIS A 167 -12.77 -3.76 -5.94
N ASN A 168 -12.42 -4.35 -4.80
CA ASN A 168 -12.38 -5.80 -4.62
C ASN A 168 -13.77 -6.44 -4.72
N GLN A 169 -14.79 -5.83 -4.12
CA GLN A 169 -16.18 -6.30 -4.24
C GLN A 169 -16.65 -6.30 -5.70
N ARG A 170 -16.35 -5.23 -6.45
CA ARG A 170 -16.71 -5.13 -7.87
C ARG A 170 -15.96 -6.16 -8.72
N GLN A 171 -14.70 -6.45 -8.40
CA GLN A 171 -13.95 -7.54 -9.04
C GLN A 171 -14.53 -8.92 -8.70
N GLN A 172 -14.95 -9.17 -7.45
CA GLN A 172 -15.57 -10.43 -7.05
C GLN A 172 -16.94 -10.66 -7.68
N LEU A 173 -17.77 -9.61 -7.81
CA LEU A 173 -19.04 -9.69 -8.54
C LEU A 173 -18.82 -10.02 -10.02
N ASN A 174 -17.77 -9.46 -10.63
CA ASN A 174 -17.40 -9.79 -12.00
C ASN A 174 -16.88 -11.24 -12.13
N ALA A 175 -16.15 -11.76 -11.13
CA ALA A 175 -15.63 -13.13 -11.14
C ALA A 175 -16.73 -14.18 -10.89
N ASN A 176 -17.59 -13.98 -9.89
CA ASN A 176 -18.67 -14.92 -9.54
C ASN A 176 -19.79 -14.98 -10.61
N GLY A 177 -19.93 -13.96 -11.45
CA GLY A 177 -20.84 -13.97 -12.59
C GLY A 177 -20.43 -14.92 -13.73
N MET A 178 -19.18 -15.41 -13.73
CA MET A 178 -18.66 -16.30 -14.78
C MET A 178 -18.76 -17.79 -14.41
N GLU A 179 -18.83 -18.16 -13.13
CA GLU A 179 -18.78 -19.55 -12.68
C GLU A 179 -20.14 -20.30 -12.76
N SER A 180 -21.25 -19.59 -12.95
CA SER A 180 -22.60 -20.20 -13.01
C SER A 180 -23.08 -20.58 -14.42
N ARG A 181 -22.33 -20.30 -15.49
CA ARG A 181 -22.73 -20.64 -16.87
C ARG A 181 -22.04 -21.92 -17.36
N LYS A 182 -22.50 -23.09 -16.89
CA LYS A 182 -22.15 -24.37 -17.55
C LYS A 182 -22.67 -24.34 -19.00
N PRO A 183 -21.83 -24.51 -20.04
CA PRO A 183 -22.19 -24.27 -21.45
C PRO A 183 -23.08 -25.35 -22.11
N GLY A 184 -23.79 -26.17 -21.32
CA GLY A 184 -24.47 -27.37 -21.82
C GLY A 184 -25.96 -27.22 -22.16
N LYS A 185 -26.65 -26.18 -21.70
CA LYS A 185 -28.14 -26.17 -21.74
C LYS A 185 -28.78 -25.13 -22.67
N VAL A 186 -28.01 -24.16 -23.17
CA VAL A 186 -28.54 -23.08 -24.03
C VAL A 186 -28.70 -23.52 -25.50
N ARG A 187 -27.95 -24.52 -25.96
CA ARG A 187 -28.05 -25.06 -27.33
C ARG A 187 -29.38 -25.78 -27.61
N ASN A 188 -29.98 -26.42 -26.61
CA ASN A 188 -31.21 -27.20 -26.79
C ASN A 188 -32.47 -26.36 -27.03
N ILE A 189 -32.47 -25.07 -26.67
CA ILE A 189 -33.65 -24.19 -26.83
C ILE A 189 -33.72 -23.61 -28.25
N LEU A 190 -32.59 -23.33 -28.90
CA LEU A 190 -32.60 -22.82 -30.28
C LEU A 190 -32.95 -23.92 -31.30
N GLN A 191 -32.57 -25.16 -31.02
CA GLN A 191 -32.72 -26.27 -31.96
C GLN A 191 -34.16 -26.80 -32.04
N SER A 192 -34.94 -26.68 -30.96
CA SER A 192 -36.37 -27.04 -30.94
C SER A 192 -37.27 -26.00 -31.63
N ILE A 193 -36.84 -24.73 -31.67
CA ILE A 193 -37.59 -23.64 -32.32
C ILE A 193 -37.48 -23.71 -33.86
N LEU A 194 -36.38 -24.25 -34.39
CA LEU A 194 -36.14 -24.33 -35.83
C LEU A 194 -36.84 -25.52 -36.53
N GLN A 195 -37.43 -26.45 -35.79
CA GLN A 195 -38.02 -27.67 -36.36
C GLN A 195 -39.55 -27.59 -36.60
N THR A 196 -40.24 -26.53 -36.13
CA THR A 196 -41.72 -26.48 -36.15
C THR A 196 -42.35 -25.78 -37.36
N LYS A 197 -41.59 -25.56 -38.45
CA LYS A 197 -42.17 -25.07 -39.71
C LYS A 197 -41.73 -25.93 -40.90
N LYS A 198 -42.35 -27.11 -41.02
CA LYS A 198 -42.57 -27.73 -42.34
C LYS A 198 -43.91 -27.22 -42.89
N PRO A 199 -43.95 -26.57 -44.06
CA PRO A 199 -45.21 -26.20 -44.70
C PRO A 199 -45.90 -27.46 -45.23
N HIS A 200 -47.13 -27.71 -44.80
CA HIS A 200 -48.02 -28.66 -45.50
C HIS A 200 -48.45 -28.01 -46.82
N SER A 201 -48.06 -28.65 -47.91
CA SER A 201 -48.49 -28.36 -49.27
C SER A 201 -49.79 -29.12 -49.57
N THR A 202 -50.61 -28.46 -50.41
CA THR A 202 -51.90 -28.84 -51.03
C THR A 202 -53.09 -29.04 -50.12
#